data_AF-A0A0J8FBY0-F1
#
_entry.id   AF-A0A0J8FBY0-F1
#
_cell.length_a   1.000
_cell.length_b   1.000
_cell.length_c   1.000
_cell.angle_alpha   90.00
_cell.angle_beta   90.00
_cell.angle_gamma   90.00
#
_symmetry.space_group_name_H-M   'P 1'
#
loop_
_entity.id
_entity.type
_entity.pdbx_description
1 polymer ?
#
loop_
_entity_poly.entity_id
_entity_poly.type
_entity_poly.pdbx_seq_one_letter_code
_entity_poly.pdbx_strand_id
1 'polypeptide(L)' 'METLNDLMAASDVISLHCALTDETVQIINAECLQNIKPGAYLVNTGSSQLLDDLQLYFL' A
#
# COMPACT_ATOMS: atom_id res chain seq x y z
N MET A 1 1.17 11.80 -12.20
CA MET A 1 0.77 10.53 -11.59
C MET A 1 -0.67 10.31 -11.95
N GLU A 2 -0.97 9.20 -12.60
CA GLU A 2 -2.33 8.88 -13.04
C GLU A 2 -2.89 7.64 -12.34
N THR A 3 -2.01 6.78 -11.83
CA THR A 3 -2.39 5.55 -11.12
C THR A 3 -1.83 5.48 -9.70
N LEU A 4 -2.38 4.57 -8.88
CA LEU A 4 -1.84 4.26 -7.56
C LEU A 4 -0.41 3.69 -7.67
N ASN A 5 -0.12 2.88 -8.69
CA ASN A 5 1.22 2.32 -8.90
C ASN A 5 2.25 3.41 -9.19
N ASP A 6 1.89 4.45 -9.95
CA ASP A 6 2.77 5.61 -10.15
C ASP A 6 3.10 6.28 -8.82
N LEU A 7 2.11 6.40 -7.93
CA LEU A 7 2.26 6.97 -6.60
C LEU A 7 3.23 6.13 -5.76
N MET A 8 3.08 4.81 -5.75
CA MET A 8 3.97 3.90 -5.04
C MET A 8 5.42 4.01 -5.53
N ALA A 9 5.62 4.02 -6.85
CA ALA A 9 6.93 4.03 -7.47
C ALA A 9 7.72 5.32 -7.23
N ALA A 10 7.03 6.45 -7.03
CA ALA A 10 7.70 7.72 -6.76
C ALA A 10 7.87 8.04 -5.27
N SER A 11 7.20 7.33 -4.38
CA SER A 11 7.15 7.66 -2.95
C SER A 11 8.26 6.99 -2.15
N ASP A 12 8.92 7.75 -1.29
CA ASP A 12 9.87 7.22 -0.29
C ASP A 12 9.16 6.90 1.05
N VAL A 13 8.00 7.52 1.29
CA VAL A 13 7.11 7.24 2.41
C VAL A 13 5.67 7.25 1.91
N ILE A 14 4.93 6.19 2.20
CA ILE A 14 3.52 6.01 1.87
C ILE A 14 2.76 5.89 3.20
N SER A 15 1.76 6.76 3.42
CA SER A 15 0.94 6.73 4.63
C SER A 15 -0.53 6.54 4.28
N LEU A 16 -1.14 5.46 4.78
CA LEU A 16 -2.53 5.13 4.53
C LEU A 16 -3.42 5.81 5.58
N HIS A 17 -4.34 6.65 5.09
CA HIS A 17 -5.34 7.37 5.88
C HIS A 17 -6.77 7.14 5.37
N CYS A 18 -6.95 6.31 4.34
CA CYS A 18 -8.27 6.03 3.79
C CYS A 18 -9.12 5.16 4.74
N ALA A 19 -10.44 5.36 4.69
CA ALA A 19 -11.38 4.49 5.39
C ALA A 19 -11.43 3.12 4.71
N LEU A 20 -11.77 2.08 5.48
CA LEU A 20 -12.07 0.77 4.93
C LEU A 20 -13.46 0.79 4.29
N THR A 21 -13.52 0.48 3.00
CA THR A 21 -14.72 0.27 2.19
C THR A 21 -14.51 -0.96 1.31
N ASP A 22 -15.54 -1.39 0.59
CA ASP A 22 -15.43 -2.49 -0.40
C ASP A 22 -14.43 -2.17 -1.53
N GLU A 23 -14.13 -0.89 -1.75
CA GLU A 23 -13.20 -0.42 -2.78
C GLU A 23 -11.75 -0.33 -2.26
N THR A 24 -11.56 -0.19 -0.95
CA THR A 24 -10.24 0.00 -0.32
C THR A 24 -9.74 -1.21 0.46
N VAL A 25 -10.58 -2.24 0.63
CA VAL A 25 -10.14 -3.51 1.19
C VAL A 25 -9.00 -4.08 0.34
N GLN A 26 -7.89 -4.42 0.99
CA GLN A 26 -6.66 -4.90 0.34
C GLN A 26 -6.17 -3.98 -0.80
N ILE A 27 -6.39 -2.67 -0.71
CA ILE A 27 -5.87 -1.71 -1.70
C ILE A 27 -4.35 -1.77 -1.81
N ILE A 28 -3.65 -2.11 -0.72
CA ILE A 28 -2.24 -2.46 -0.75
C ILE A 28 -2.11 -3.98 -0.81
N ASN A 29 -2.12 -4.49 -2.04
CA ASN A 29 -1.97 -5.90 -2.38
C ASN A 29 -0.56 -6.21 -2.93
N ALA A 30 -0.35 -7.47 -3.32
CA ALA A 30 0.89 -7.97 -3.92
C ALA A 30 1.43 -7.10 -5.07
N GLU A 31 0.56 -6.69 -5.99
CA GLU A 31 0.94 -5.89 -7.16
C GLU A 31 1.37 -4.48 -6.73
N CYS A 32 0.63 -3.86 -5.81
CA CYS A 32 0.94 -2.55 -5.27
C CYS A 32 2.31 -2.54 -4.59
N LEU A 33 2.59 -3.57 -3.80
CA LEU A 33 3.86 -3.71 -3.07
C LEU A 33 5.07 -3.88 -3.99
N GLN A 34 4.91 -4.52 -5.17
CA GLN A 34 5.99 -4.63 -6.16
C GLN A 34 6.41 -3.29 -6.76
N ASN A 35 5.53 -2.28 -6.69
CA ASN A 35 5.81 -0.94 -7.17
C ASN A 35 6.42 -0.03 -6.10
N ILE A 36 6.56 -0.49 -4.85
CA ILE A 36 7.18 0.29 -3.78
C ILE A 36 8.71 0.28 -3.94
N LYS A 37 9.33 1.45 -3.78
CA LYS A 37 10.80 1.55 -3.82
C LYS A 37 11.44 0.70 -2.71
N PRO A 38 12.56 -0.01 -2.99
CA PRO A 38 13.36 -0.62 -1.94
C PRO A 38 13.78 0.41 -0.88
N GLY A 39 13.51 0.11 0.39
CA GLY A 39 13.82 0.98 1.52
C GLY A 39 12.82 2.11 1.78
N ALA A 40 11.72 2.19 1.01
CA ALA A 40 10.61 3.08 1.36
C ALA A 40 9.85 2.57 2.58
N TYR A 41 9.18 3.50 3.27
CA TYR A 41 8.35 3.18 4.44
C TYR A 41 6.88 3.19 4.07
N LEU A 42 6.17 2.13 4.45
CA LEU A 42 4.71 2.06 4.40
C LEU A 42 4.16 2.16 5.83
N VAL A 43 3.33 3.16 6.09
CA VAL A 43 2.70 3.40 7.38
C VAL A 43 1.19 3.25 7.23
N ASN A 44 0.61 2.28 7.93
CA ASN A 44 -0.85 2.14 8.00
C ASN A 44 -1.37 2.77 9.29
N THR A 45 -2.15 3.85 9.17
CA THR A 45 -2.85 4.48 10.31
C THR A 45 -4.35 4.17 10.33
N GLY A 46 -4.83 3.41 9.34
CA GLY A 46 -6.22 3.00 9.17
C GLY A 46 -6.48 1.57 9.63
N SER A 47 -7.40 0.88 8.93
CA SER A 47 -7.71 -0.52 9.20
C SER A 47 -6.59 -1.45 8.71
N SER A 48 -6.29 -2.52 9.45
CA SER A 48 -5.36 -3.56 8.99
C SER A 48 -5.82 -4.20 7.67
N GLN A 49 -7.13 -4.27 7.43
CA GLN A 49 -7.72 -4.84 6.21
C GLN A 49 -7.47 -4.03 4.93
N LEU A 50 -6.83 -2.86 5.02
CA LEU A 50 -6.34 -2.12 3.85
C LEU A 50 -5.11 -2.81 3.21
N LEU A 51 -4.45 -3.68 3.97
CA LEU A 51 -3.27 -4.44 3.57
C LEU A 51 -3.65 -5.90 3.33
N ASP A 52 -2.98 -6.52 2.36
CA ASP A 52 -2.89 -7.98 2.31
C ASP A 52 -1.81 -8.46 3.28
N ASP A 53 -2.22 -8.86 4.48
CA ASP A 53 -1.33 -9.29 5.57
C ASP A 53 -0.35 -10.39 5.14
N LEU A 54 -0.79 -11.34 4.31
CA LEU A 54 0.08 -12.43 3.87
C LEU A 54 1.25 -11.90 3.06
N GLN A 55 1.02 -10.91 2.21
CA GLN A 55 2.05 -10.35 1.33
C GLN A 55 3.05 -9.47 2.08
N LEU A 56 2.64 -8.84 3.19
CA LEU A 56 3.53 -8.02 4.00
C LEU A 56 4.64 -8.83 4.69
N TYR A 57 4.39 -10.09 5.02
CA TYR A 57 5.39 -10.95 5.66
C TYR A 57 6.45 -11.51 4.71
N PHE A 58 6.26 -11.40 3.39
CA PHE A 58 7.12 -12.01 2.38
C PHE A 58 7.96 -11.00 1.57
N LEU A 59 7.99 -9.73 1.98
CA LEU A 59 8.83 -8.66 1.43
C LEU A 59 9.98 -8.34 2.37
#